data_AF-F9PEA4-F1
#
_entry.id   AF-F9PEA4-F1
#
_cell.length_a   1.000
_cell.length_b   1.000
_cell.length_c   1.000
_cell.angle_alpha   90.00
_cell.angle_beta   90.00
_cell.angle_gamma   90.00
#
_symmetry.space_group_name_H-M   'P 1'
#
loop_
_entity.id
_entity.type
_entity.pdbx_description
1 polymer ?
#
loop_
_entity_poly.entity_id
_entity_poly.type
_entity_poly.pdbx_seq_one_letter_code
_entity_poly.pdbx_strand_id
1 'polypeptide(L)' 'MLKEGIKDVEKMIDICQEYNREHPTEMWLIYDAKKNSLDSRYSYEGRYDKDEELIPRLEFEKWFEEVKAQEL' A
#
# COMPACT_ATOMS: atom_id res chain seq x y z
N MET A 1 7.67 11.63 -11.86
CA MET A 1 6.46 11.30 -11.07
C MET A 1 6.74 10.27 -9.97
N LEU A 2 7.61 9.27 -10.19
CA LEU A 2 7.90 8.22 -9.19
C LEU A 2 8.89 8.60 -8.06
N LYS A 3 9.65 9.69 -8.18
CA LYS A 3 10.74 10.01 -7.24
C LYS A 3 10.28 10.30 -5.82
N GLU A 4 9.20 11.06 -5.66
CA GLU A 4 8.72 11.42 -4.32
C GLU A 4 8.06 10.21 -3.63
N GLY A 5 7.30 9.40 -4.37
CA GLY A 5 6.75 8.16 -3.82
C GLY A 5 7.82 7.16 -3.34
N ILE A 6 8.94 7.04 -4.07
CA ILE A 6 10.07 6.21 -3.61
C ILE A 6 10.67 6.78 -2.32
N LYS A 7 10.93 8.09 -2.26
CA LYS A 7 11.47 8.73 -1.05
C LYS A 7 10.57 8.56 0.16
N ASP A 8 9.25 8.62 -0.03
CA ASP A 8 8.30 8.46 1.08
C ASP A 8 8.29 7.02 1.60
N VAL A 9 8.40 6.03 0.71
CA VAL A 9 8.55 4.61 1.11
C VAL A 9 9.89 4.37 1.81
N GLU A 10 11.00 4.91 1.29
CA GLU A 10 12.33 4.81 1.91
C GLU A 10 12.31 5.37 3.35
N LYS A 11 11.76 6.57 3.54
CA LYS A 11 11.62 7.17 4.88
C LYS A 11 10.74 6.35 5.81
N MET A 12 9.67 5.74 5.29
CA MET A 12 8.82 4.86 6.10
C MET A 12 9.62 3.64 6.58
N ILE A 13 10.46 3.05 5.72
CA ILE A 13 11.34 1.93 6.09
C ILE A 13 12.32 2.39 7.19
N ASP A 14 12.96 3.55 7.02
CA ASP A 14 13.90 4.11 7.99
C ASP A 14 13.25 4.28 9.38
N ILE A 15 12.02 4.81 9.42
CA ILE A 15 11.27 4.96 10.68
C ILE A 15 10.96 3.60 11.30
N CYS A 16 10.48 2.61 10.53
CA CYS A 16 10.22 1.27 11.07
C CYS A 16 11.49 0.67 11.70
N GLN A 17 12.64 0.81 11.02
CA GLN A 17 13.94 0.34 11.51
C GLN A 17 14.38 1.07 12.79
N GLU A 18 14.22 2.40 12.86
CA GLU A 18 14.55 3.21 14.05
C GLU A 18 13.84 2.68 15.31
N TYR A 19 12.57 2.29 15.17
CA TYR A 19 11.78 1.73 16.27
C TYR A 19 11.85 0.21 16.38
N ASN A 20 12.78 -0.43 15.64
CA ASN A 20 12.99 -1.88 15.60
C ASN A 20 11.70 -2.67 15.32
N ARG A 21 10.90 -2.16 14.38
CA ARG A 21 9.67 -2.79 13.89
C ARG A 21 9.84 -3.24 12.44
N GLU A 22 9.11 -4.28 12.08
CA GLU A 22 8.97 -4.65 10.67
C GLU A 22 8.23 -3.55 9.92
N HIS A 23 8.61 -3.31 8.67
CA HIS A 23 7.88 -2.43 7.77
C HIS A 23 6.80 -3.26 7.03
N PRO A 24 5.67 -2.64 6.64
CA PRO A 24 4.68 -3.34 5.83
C PRO A 24 5.28 -3.75 4.48
N THR A 25 4.80 -4.89 3.96
CA THR A 25 5.11 -5.37 2.61
C THR A 25 4.12 -4.85 1.58
N GLU A 26 2.89 -4.50 2.01
CA GLU A 26 1.86 -3.87 1.19
C GLU A 26 1.08 -2.82 1.99
N MET A 27 0.66 -1.75 1.30
CA MET A 27 -0.17 -0.69 1.84
C MET A 27 -1.27 -0.35 0.84
N TRP A 28 -2.51 -0.32 1.30
CA TRP A 28 -3.66 0.17 0.52
C TRP A 28 -4.19 1.42 1.19
N LEU A 29 -4.24 2.52 0.45
CA LEU A 29 -4.60 3.84 0.97
C LEU A 29 -5.75 4.41 0.14
N ILE A 30 -6.84 4.77 0.81
CA ILE A 30 -8.00 5.43 0.19
C ILE A 30 -8.19 6.77 0.86
N TYR A 31 -8.03 7.84 0.09
CA TYR A 31 -8.27 9.19 0.57
C TYR A 31 -9.60 9.72 0.02
N ASP A 32 -10.54 9.99 0.91
CA ASP A 32 -11.80 10.65 0.58
C ASP A 32 -11.64 12.16 0.80
N ALA A 33 -11.54 12.90 -0.30
CA ALA A 33 -11.39 14.36 -0.27
C ALA A 33 -12.64 15.11 0.22
N LYS A 34 -13.83 14.53 0.11
CA LYS A 34 -15.08 15.16 0.58
C LYS A 34 -15.20 15.05 2.10
N LYS A 35 -14.87 13.87 2.63
CA LYS A 35 -14.90 13.60 4.08
C LYS A 35 -13.61 14.03 4.79
N ASN A 36 -12.56 14.35 4.02
CA ASN A 36 -11.22 14.64 4.54
C ASN A 36 -10.71 13.52 5.45
N SER A 37 -10.84 12.28 4.98
CA SER A 37 -10.51 11.07 5.74
C SER A 37 -9.61 10.14 4.93
N LEU A 38 -8.65 9.52 5.61
CA LEU A 38 -7.78 8.48 5.07
C LEU A 38 -8.18 7.15 5.68
N ASP A 39 -8.57 6.19 4.84
CA ASP A 39 -8.66 4.78 5.21
C ASP A 39 -7.39 4.06 4.72
N SER A 40 -6.90 3.14 5.54
CA SER A 40 -5.62 2.49 5.31
C SER A 40 -5.61 1.05 5.79
N ARG A 41 -5.07 0.15 4.97
CA ARG A 41 -4.80 -1.25 5.30
C ARG A 41 -3.32 -1.53 5.08
N TYR A 42 -2.74 -2.30 6.01
CA TYR A 42 -1.34 -2.70 5.99
C TYR A 42 -1.24 -4.22 6.05
N SER A 43 -0.31 -4.80 5.28
CA SER A 43 0.04 -6.22 5.33
C SER A 43 1.55 -6.40 5.50
N TYR A 44 1.94 -7.46 6.19
CA TYR A 44 3.33 -7.83 6.48
C TYR A 44 3.69 -9.24 5.94
N GLU A 45 2.78 -9.89 5.23
CA GLU A 45 2.90 -11.32 4.92
C GLU A 45 3.89 -11.65 3.78
N GLY A 46 4.37 -10.66 3.01
CA GLY A 46 5.35 -10.88 1.94
C GLY A 46 4.85 -11.85 0.86
N ARG A 47 3.58 -11.76 0.45
CA ARG A 47 2.93 -12.79 -0.38
C ARG A 47 3.53 -12.95 -1.78
N TYR A 48 4.11 -11.91 -2.37
CA TYR A 48 4.76 -11.99 -3.69
C TYR A 48 6.04 -12.83 -3.71
N ASP A 49 6.68 -13.04 -2.55
CA ASP A 49 7.84 -13.93 -2.45
C ASP A 49 7.42 -15.42 -2.44
N LYS A 50 6.13 -15.68 -2.17
CA LYS A 50 5.57 -17.03 -1.94
C LYS A 50 4.74 -17.53 -3.11
N ASP A 51 4.26 -16.63 -3.96
CA ASP A 51 3.37 -16.93 -5.06
C ASP A 51 3.75 -16.09 -6.29
N GLU A 52 4.41 -16.74 -7.26
CA GLU A 52 4.85 -16.12 -8.51
C GLU A 52 3.69 -15.76 -9.45
N GLU A 53 2.49 -16.32 -9.22
CA GLU A 53 1.29 -15.96 -10.00
C GLU A 53 0.70 -14.62 -9.56
N LEU A 54 1.04 -14.14 -8.35
CA LEU A 54 0.65 -12.81 -7.90
C LEU A 54 1.49 -11.75 -8.62
N ILE A 55 0.84 -11.05 -9.55
CA ILE A 55 1.44 -9.91 -10.26
C ILE A 55 0.96 -8.61 -9.60
N PRO A 56 1.85 -7.80 -8.99
CA PRO A 56 1.45 -6.60 -8.24
C PRO A 56 0.54 -5.64 -9.01
N ARG A 57 0.77 -5.52 -10.32
CA ARG A 57 -0.07 -4.69 -11.19
C ARG A 57 -1.51 -5.21 -11.29
N LEU A 58 -1.70 -6.52 -11.44
CA LEU A 58 -3.03 -7.12 -11.57
C LEU A 58 -3.79 -7.03 -10.24
N GLU A 59 -3.09 -7.24 -9.12
CA GLU A 59 -3.65 -7.04 -7.78
C GLU A 59 -4.10 -5.60 -7.55
N PHE A 60 -3.31 -4.62 -7.99
CA PHE A 60 -3.69 -3.21 -7.96
C PHE A 60 -4.92 -2.92 -8.84
N GLU A 61 -4.93 -3.38 -10.10
CA GLU A 61 -6.04 -3.13 -11.03
C GLU A 61 -7.35 -3.72 -10.51
N LYS A 62 -7.30 -4.94 -9.96
CA LYS A 62 -8.45 -5.60 -9.33
C LYS A 62 -8.97 -4.79 -8.14
N TRP A 63 -8.09 -4.43 -7.21
CA TRP A 63 -8.47 -3.65 -6.03
C TRP A 63 -9.03 -2.27 -6.41
N PHE A 64 -8.45 -1.62 -7.41
CA PHE A 64 -8.91 -0.31 -7.86
C PHE A 64 -10.35 -0.36 -8.41
N GLU A 65 -10.69 -1.40 -9.17
CA GLU A 65 -12.06 -1.59 -9.66
C GLU A 65 -13.04 -1.97 -8.53
N GLU A 66 -12.60 -2.76 -7.54
CA GLU A 66 -13.39 -3.03 -6.32
C GLU A 66 -13.70 -1.73 -5.55
N VAL A 67 -12.71 -0.85 -5.37
CA VAL A 67 -12.85 0.45 -4.69
C VAL A 67 -13.77 1.38 -5.46
N LYS A 68 -13.68 1.42 -6.80
CA LYS A 68 -14.60 2.20 -7.64
C LYS A 68 -16.05 1.72 -7.56
N ALA A 69 -16.25 0.41 -7.42
CA ALA A 69 -17.57 -0.17 -7.27
C ALA A 69 -18.19 0.10 -5.90
N GLN A 70 -17.37 0.43 -4.90
CA GLN A 70 -17.84 0.93 -3.61
C GLN A 70 -18.29 2.38 -3.80
N GLU A 71 -19.53 2.69 -3.44
CA GLU A 71 -19.97 4.09 -3.29
C GLU A 71 -19.31 4.68 -2.05
N LEU A 72 -18.03 5.09 -2.18
CA LEU A 72 -17.25 5.79 -1.16
C LEU A 72 -17.69 7.26 -1.04
#